data_AF-A0A3S5DC08-F1
#
_entry.id   AF-A0A3S5DC08-F1
#
_cell.length_a   1.000
_cell.length_b   1.000
_cell.length_c   1.000
_cell.angle_alpha   90.00
_cell.angle_beta   90.00
_cell.angle_gamma   90.00
#
_symmetry.space_group_name_H-M   'P 1'
#
loop_
_entity.id
_entity.type
_entity.pdbx_description
1 polymer ?
#
loop_
_entity_poly.entity_id
_entity_poly.type
_entity_poly.pdbx_seq_one_letter_code
_entity_poly.pdbx_strand_id
1 'polypeptide(L)' 'MACGEFSLIARYFDRVRSSRLDVETGIGDDCALLNIPEKQTLAISTDTLVAGIHFLPDIDPADLAYKALAVN' A
#
# COMPACT_ATOMS: atom_id res chain seq x y z
N MET A 1 14.80 -20.65 3.60
CA MET A 1 14.25 -19.51 4.35
C MET A 1 13.08 -18.97 3.56
N ALA A 2 11.92 -18.78 4.20
CA ALA A 2 10.79 -18.14 3.54
C ALA A 2 11.23 -16.73 3.10
N CYS A 3 10.96 -16.39 1.84
CA CYS A 3 11.20 -15.06 1.31
C CYS A 3 10.27 -14.09 2.06
N GLY A 4 10.82 -13.13 2.81
CA GLY A 4 10.01 -12.10 3.46
C GLY A 4 9.31 -11.20 2.43
N GLU A 5 8.31 -10.46 2.86
CA GLU A 5 7.50 -9.57 2.01
C GLU A 5 8.38 -8.63 1.16
N PHE A 6 9.29 -7.88 1.79
CA PHE A 6 10.21 -6.98 1.09
C PHE A 6 11.05 -7.69 0.02
N SER A 7 11.46 -8.94 0.27
CA SER A 7 12.22 -9.73 -0.71
C SER A 7 11.36 -10.17 -1.89
N LEU A 8 10.07 -10.43 -1.68
CA LEU A 8 9.12 -10.70 -2.77
C LEU A 8 8.86 -9.43 -3.59
N ILE A 9 8.65 -8.29 -2.93
CA ILE A 9 8.44 -7.00 -3.59
C ILE A 9 9.63 -6.64 -4.47
N ALA A 10 10.84 -6.65 -3.90
CA ALA A 10 12.06 -6.37 -4.64
C ALA A 10 12.26 -7.35 -5.82
N ARG A 11 11.96 -8.65 -5.62
CA ARG A 11 12.15 -9.67 -6.65
C ARG A 11 11.17 -9.54 -7.81
N TYR A 12 9.91 -9.19 -7.56
CA TYR A 12 8.85 -9.28 -8.58
C TYR A 12 8.33 -7.93 -9.06
N PHE A 13 8.36 -6.88 -8.23
CA PHE A 13 7.69 -5.61 -8.49
C PHE A 13 8.66 -4.42 -8.68
N ASP A 14 9.91 -4.48 -8.17
CA ASP A 14 10.95 -3.47 -8.48
C ASP A 14 11.74 -3.77 -9.77
N ARG A 15 11.06 -4.23 -10.83
CA ARG A 15 11.70 -4.62 -12.10
C ARG A 15 11.72 -3.54 -13.17
N VAL A 16 10.82 -2.56 -13.10
CA VAL A 16 10.66 -1.52 -14.11
C VAL A 16 11.14 -0.19 -13.55
N ARG A 17 12.37 0.18 -13.88
CA ARG A 17 13.03 1.44 -13.48
C ARG A 17 12.64 2.63 -14.35
N SER A 18 11.49 2.61 -15.03
CA SER A 18 10.98 3.82 -15.69
C SER A 18 10.43 4.75 -14.62
N SER A 19 11.30 5.56 -14.04
CA SER A 19 10.91 6.57 -13.04
C SER A 19 9.99 7.58 -13.72
N ARG A 20 8.72 7.54 -13.35
CA ARG A 20 7.79 8.63 -13.63
C ARG A 20 8.32 9.89 -12.94
N LEU A 21 8.41 10.99 -13.68
CA LEU A 21 8.97 12.26 -13.17
C LEU A 21 8.14 12.86 -12.04
N ASP A 22 6.86 12.52 -11.97
CA ASP A 22 5.94 12.96 -10.94
C ASP A 22 5.95 12.08 -9.69
N VAL A 23 6.67 10.95 -9.68
CA VAL A 23 6.81 10.09 -8.49
C VAL A 23 8.04 10.54 -7.69
N GLU A 24 7.82 11.11 -6.51
CA GLU A 24 8.86 11.50 -5.56
C GLU A 24 9.39 10.28 -4.78
N THR A 25 8.46 9.47 -4.25
CA THR A 25 8.77 8.23 -3.51
C THR A 25 7.95 7.09 -4.09
N GLY A 26 8.63 6.04 -4.54
CA GLY A 26 8.03 4.82 -5.10
C GLY A 26 8.06 3.65 -4.12
N ILE A 27 8.35 2.44 -4.62
CA ILE A 27 8.44 1.21 -3.80
C ILE A 27 9.49 1.37 -2.69
N GLY A 28 9.12 1.01 -1.46
CA GLY A 28 10.05 0.89 -0.33
C GLY A 28 9.64 1.65 0.94
N ASP A 29 8.50 2.35 0.90
CA ASP A 29 7.91 3.09 2.03
C ASP A 29 6.44 2.69 2.22
N ASP A 30 5.79 3.19 3.27
CA ASP A 30 4.39 2.88 3.63
C ASP A 30 3.37 3.43 2.60
N CYS A 31 3.75 4.42 1.80
CA CYS A 31 2.94 4.96 0.73
C CYS A 31 3.81 5.51 -0.42
N ALA A 32 3.21 5.68 -1.60
CA ALA A 32 3.85 6.41 -2.68
C ALA A 32 3.60 7.91 -2.54
N LEU A 33 4.61 8.73 -2.84
CA LEU A 33 4.49 10.19 -2.90
C LEU A 33 4.58 10.67 -4.34
N LEU A 34 3.59 11.47 -4.75
CA LEU A 34 3.52 12.06 -6.08
C LEU A 34 3.52 13.59 -6.00
N ASN A 35 4.38 14.21 -6.81
CA ASN A 35 4.35 15.64 -7.06
C ASN A 35 3.15 15.98 -7.95
N ILE A 36 2.22 16.77 -7.43
CA ILE A 36 1.06 17.27 -8.17
C ILE A 36 1.20 18.79 -8.38
N PRO A 37 0.38 19.42 -9.24
CA PRO A 37 0.41 20.87 -9.42
C PRO A 37 0.26 21.65 -8.10
N GLU A 38 0.55 22.94 -8.16
CA GLU A 38 0.42 23.86 -7.01
C GLU A 38 1.38 23.59 -5.85
N LYS A 39 2.52 22.91 -6.11
CA LYS A 39 3.56 22.57 -5.12
C LYS A 39 3.01 21.72 -3.96
N GLN A 40 2.12 20.79 -4.28
CA GLN A 40 1.57 19.84 -3.33
C GLN A 40 2.13 18.43 -3.59
N THR A 41 2.15 17.63 -2.54
CA THR A 41 2.53 16.21 -2.60
C THR A 41 1.32 15.37 -2.23
N LEU A 42 0.96 14.44 -3.12
CA LEU A 42 -0.11 13.47 -2.91
C LEU A 42 0.49 12.17 -2.39
N ALA A 43 0.08 11.75 -1.19
CA ALA A 43 0.37 10.43 -0.64
C ALA A 43 -0.71 9.42 -1.07
N ILE A 44 -0.31 8.26 -1.57
CA ILE A 44 -1.21 7.18 -2.01
C ILE A 44 -0.78 5.88 -1.36
N SER A 45 -1.68 5.27 -0.58
CA SER A 45 -1.53 3.91 -0.04
C SER A 45 -2.69 3.02 -0.51
N THR A 46 -2.51 1.71 -0.37
CA THR A 46 -3.55 0.72 -0.63
C THR A 46 -3.31 -0.51 0.24
N ASP A 47 -4.20 -0.74 1.20
CA ASP A 47 -4.20 -1.95 2.02
C ASP A 47 -5.29 -2.94 1.62
N THR A 48 -5.03 -4.23 1.86
CA THR A 48 -6.00 -5.32 1.65
C THR A 48 -6.25 -6.08 2.94
N LEU A 49 -7.52 -6.19 3.35
CA LEU A 49 -7.92 -6.97 4.51
C LEU A 49 -8.50 -8.33 4.08
N VAL A 50 -7.97 -9.40 4.65
CA VAL A 50 -8.34 -10.80 4.37
C VAL A 50 -9.03 -11.41 5.59
N ALA A 51 -10.22 -12.01 5.39
CA ALA A 51 -10.96 -12.71 6.44
C ALA A 51 -10.15 -13.86 7.06
N GLY A 52 -10.24 -14.04 8.37
CA GLY A 52 -9.47 -15.02 9.15
C GLY A 52 -8.01 -14.65 9.40
N ILE A 53 -7.51 -13.57 8.78
CA ILE A 53 -6.16 -13.03 9.01
C ILE A 53 -6.26 -11.65 9.67
N HIS A 54 -7.00 -10.73 9.04
CA HIS A 54 -7.11 -9.34 9.48
C HIS A 54 -8.40 -9.07 10.27
N PHE A 55 -9.45 -9.86 10.05
CA PHE A 55 -10.73 -9.75 10.74
C PHE A 55 -11.39 -11.12 10.86
N LEU A 56 -12.31 -11.27 11.82
CA LEU A 56 -13.02 -12.53 12.05
C LEU A 56 -14.13 -12.72 11.00
N PRO A 57 -14.44 -13.96 10.58
CA PRO A 57 -15.46 -14.21 9.55
C PRO A 57 -16.87 -13.70 9.89
N ASP A 58 -17.17 -13.51 11.17
CA ASP A 58 -18.45 -13.07 11.72
C ASP A 58 -18.45 -11.60 12.16
N ILE A 59 -17.43 -10.82 11.78
CA ILE A 59 -17.38 -9.37 12.07
C ILE A 59 -18.63 -8.65 11.55
N ASP A 60 -19.11 -7.66 12.30
CA ASP A 60 -20.16 -6.78 11.80
C ASP A 60 -19.65 -6.02 10.56
N PRO A 61 -20.42 -5.97 9.46
CA PRO A 61 -20.00 -5.27 8.24
C PRO A 61 -19.66 -3.79 8.45
N ALA A 62 -20.31 -3.09 9.38
CA ALA A 62 -20.01 -1.70 9.69
C ALA A 62 -18.64 -1.55 10.36
N ASP A 63 -18.30 -2.46 11.27
CA ASP A 63 -16.99 -2.49 11.92
C ASP A 63 -15.88 -2.85 10.91
N LEU A 64 -16.16 -3.77 9.98
CA LEU A 64 -15.25 -4.06 8.88
C LEU A 64 -15.03 -2.84 7.99
N ALA A 65 -16.09 -2.11 7.63
CA ALA A 65 -15.99 -0.88 6.83
C ALA A 65 -15.17 0.19 7.55
N TYR A 66 -15.42 0.39 8.85
CA TYR A 66 -14.63 1.31 9.67
C TYR A 66 -13.16 0.91 9.69
N LYS A 67 -12.86 -0.37 9.93
CA LYS A 67 -11.49 -0.87 9.97
C LYS A 67 -10.79 -0.74 8.61
N ALA A 68 -11.49 -1.02 7.52
CA ALA A 68 -10.94 -0.91 6.16
C ALA A 68 -10.50 0.52 5.84
N LEU A 69 -11.23 1.53 6.33
CA LEU A 69 -10.81 2.92 6.19
C LEU A 69 -9.68 3.27 7.17
N ALA A 70 -9.79 2.85 8.44
CA ALA A 70 -8.87 3.27 9.50
C ALA A 70 -7.44 2.74 9.38
N VAL A 71 -7.20 1.71 8.55
CA VAL A 71 -5.85 1.18 8.30
C VAL A 71 -5.08 1.94 7.23
N ASN A 72 -5.76 2.76 6.42
CA ASN A 72 -5.15 3.64 5.42
C ASN A 72 -5.03 5.07 5.99
#